data_AF-A0AA35XS77-F1
#
_entry.id   AF-A0AA35XS77-F1
#
_cell.length_a   1.000
_cell.length_b   1.000
_cell.length_c   1.000
_cell.angle_alpha   90.00
_cell.angle_beta   90.00
_cell.angle_gamma   90.00
#
_symmetry.space_group_name_H-M   'P 1'
#
loop_
_entity.id
_entity.type
_entity.pdbx_description
1 polymer ?
#
loop_
_entity_poly.entity_id
_entity_poly.type
_entity_poly.pdbx_seq_one_letter_code
_entity_poly.pdbx_strand_id
1 'polypeptide(L)'
;MGDDQKQHLELTRDIATAFNSMFGEDFFPLPEPIIQKTAARIMSLRDGSSKMSKSDLSDFTRINLNDEDDVISQKIKKAKTDPEPLPDTLDALEHRPEARNLVGIYAALTDQSEAEVLLEFSGEGFGKFKPLLADCLINTISPIRDEMNKLLADTSELDRILIEGSIKAQAISEPIVSACKGIMGFVHSGK
;
A
#
# COMPACT_ATOMS: atom_id res chain seq x y z
N MET A 1 -2.34 -9.22 -2.97
CA MET A 1 -3.79 -8.93 -3.11
C MET A 1 -4.31 -8.46 -1.76
N GLY A 2 -5.27 -7.53 -1.70
CA GLY A 2 -5.96 -7.23 -0.43
C GLY A 2 -6.89 -8.38 -0.02
N ASP A 3 -7.07 -8.61 1.29
CA ASP A 3 -7.93 -9.68 1.80
C ASP A 3 -9.38 -9.54 1.31
N ASP A 4 -9.82 -8.30 1.10
CA ASP A 4 -11.15 -7.90 0.58
C ASP A 4 -11.35 -8.22 -0.90
N GLN A 5 -10.28 -8.48 -1.66
CA GLN A 5 -10.34 -8.71 -3.11
C GLN A 5 -10.37 -10.20 -3.48
N LYS A 6 -10.30 -11.10 -2.49
CA LYS A 6 -10.23 -12.54 -2.72
C LYS A 6 -11.42 -13.05 -3.54
N GLN A 7 -12.64 -12.60 -3.22
CA GLN A 7 -13.85 -13.02 -3.93
C GLN A 7 -13.86 -12.55 -5.39
N HIS A 8 -13.33 -11.36 -5.68
CA HIS A 8 -13.21 -10.87 -7.06
C HIS A 8 -12.19 -11.68 -7.87
N LEU A 9 -11.09 -12.13 -7.25
CA LEU A 9 -10.14 -13.00 -7.92
C LEU A 9 -10.76 -14.36 -8.26
N GLU A 10 -11.48 -14.99 -7.33
CA GLU A 10 -12.16 -16.26 -7.59
C GLU A 10 -13.19 -16.11 -8.72
N LEU A 11 -13.99 -15.04 -8.70
CA LEU A 11 -14.93 -14.76 -9.80
C LEU A 11 -14.20 -14.59 -11.15
N THR A 12 -13.03 -13.95 -11.17
CA THR A 12 -12.24 -13.81 -12.39
C THR A 12 -11.76 -15.17 -12.91
N ARG A 13 -11.35 -16.08 -12.01
CA ARG A 13 -10.95 -17.45 -12.36
C ARG A 13 -12.12 -18.27 -12.88
N ASP A 14 -13.29 -18.13 -12.28
CA ASP A 14 -14.52 -18.81 -12.70
C ASP A 14 -14.93 -18.35 -14.12
N ILE A 15 -14.87 -17.04 -14.39
CA ILE A 15 -15.18 -16.48 -15.71
C ILE A 15 -14.19 -17.01 -16.77
N ALA A 16 -12.88 -16.99 -16.48
CA ALA A 16 -11.86 -17.51 -17.40
C ALA A 16 -12.06 -19.00 -17.69
N THR A 17 -12.32 -19.81 -16.66
CA THR A 17 -12.59 -21.25 -16.78
C THR A 17 -13.85 -21.51 -17.60
N ALA A 18 -14.93 -20.77 -17.32
CA ALA A 18 -16.19 -20.91 -18.04
C ALA A 18 -16.05 -20.55 -19.52
N PHE A 19 -15.32 -19.48 -19.84
CA PHE A 19 -15.04 -19.11 -21.24
C PHE A 19 -14.26 -20.23 -21.95
N ASN A 20 -13.16 -20.67 -21.36
CA ASN A 20 -12.31 -21.72 -21.93
C ASN A 20 -13.12 -23.01 -22.17
N SER A 21 -13.94 -23.43 -21.21
CA SER A 21 -14.81 -24.61 -21.36
C SER A 21 -15.93 -24.42 -22.38
N MET A 22 -16.54 -23.23 -22.48
CA MET A 22 -17.67 -22.97 -23.36
C MET A 22 -17.27 -23.02 -24.83
N PHE A 23 -16.07 -22.51 -25.14
CA PHE A 23 -15.55 -22.46 -26.51
C PHE A 23 -14.57 -23.59 -26.84
N GLY A 24 -14.20 -24.41 -25.84
CA GLY A 24 -13.27 -25.53 -26.04
C GLY A 24 -11.82 -25.11 -26.29
N GLU A 25 -11.44 -23.94 -25.77
CA GLU A 25 -10.14 -23.30 -25.98
C GLU A 25 -9.41 -23.11 -24.64
N ASP A 26 -8.07 -23.19 -24.62
CA ASP A 26 -7.29 -22.75 -23.45
C ASP A 26 -6.77 -21.32 -23.68
N PHE A 27 -7.70 -20.37 -23.70
CA PHE A 27 -7.42 -19.00 -24.14
C PHE A 27 -7.04 -18.06 -23.00
N PHE A 28 -7.88 -17.98 -21.95
CA PHE A 28 -7.60 -17.12 -20.81
C PHE A 28 -6.78 -17.86 -19.74
N PRO A 29 -5.60 -17.34 -19.35
CA PRO A 29 -4.86 -17.91 -18.23
C PRO A 29 -5.60 -17.68 -16.91
N LEU A 30 -5.51 -18.64 -16.00
CA LEU A 30 -6.14 -18.52 -14.69
C LEU A 30 -5.26 -17.65 -13.77
N PRO A 31 -5.74 -16.48 -13.31
CA PRO A 31 -4.93 -15.59 -12.49
C PRO A 31 -4.66 -16.19 -11.11
N GLU A 32 -3.43 -16.03 -10.62
CA GLU A 32 -3.01 -16.48 -9.30
C GLU A 32 -2.81 -15.30 -8.33
N PRO A 33 -3.06 -15.51 -7.02
CA PRO A 33 -2.85 -14.47 -6.04
C PRO A 33 -1.36 -14.16 -5.91
N ILE A 34 -0.97 -12.91 -6.17
CA ILE A 34 0.37 -12.43 -5.82
C ILE A 34 0.40 -12.16 -4.31
N ILE A 35 1.11 -13.03 -3.58
CA ILE A 35 1.42 -12.89 -2.16
C ILE A 35 2.78 -12.20 -2.06
N GLN A 36 2.77 -10.91 -1.75
CA GLN A 36 4.01 -10.20 -1.43
C GLN A 36 4.54 -10.72 -0.09
N LYS A 37 5.82 -11.11 -0.05
CA LYS A 37 6.48 -11.48 1.19
C LYS A 37 6.61 -10.22 2.05
N THR A 38 5.86 -10.18 3.16
CA THR A 38 6.08 -9.28 4.30
C THR A 38 6.29 -7.81 3.94
N ALA A 39 5.26 -7.13 3.47
CA ALA A 39 5.14 -5.70 3.78
C ALA A 39 4.77 -5.59 5.27
N ALA A 40 5.50 -4.79 6.04
CA ALA A 40 5.17 -4.52 7.44
C ALA A 40 3.69 -4.13 7.54
N ARG A 41 2.92 -4.85 8.35
CA ARG A 41 1.49 -4.57 8.52
C ARG A 41 1.34 -3.34 9.40
N ILE A 42 1.20 -2.17 8.77
CA ILE A 42 1.04 -0.90 9.48
C ILE A 42 -0.39 -0.76 10.00
N MET A 43 -0.52 -0.46 11.29
CA MET A 43 -1.79 -0.30 12.00
C MET A 43 -2.17 1.17 12.12
N SER A 44 -3.42 1.43 12.49
CA SER A 44 -3.92 2.77 12.76
C SER A 44 -3.13 3.44 13.87
N LEU A 45 -2.83 4.73 13.70
CA LEU A 45 -2.16 5.54 14.71
C LEU A 45 -3.02 5.78 15.96
N ARG A 46 -4.32 5.46 15.92
CA ARG A 46 -5.26 5.67 17.03
C ARG A 46 -5.77 4.36 17.64
N ASP A 47 -5.61 3.25 16.93
CA ASP A 47 -6.01 1.91 17.37
C ASP A 47 -5.03 0.87 16.81
N GLY A 48 -4.11 0.39 17.64
CA GLY A 48 -3.07 -0.56 17.23
C GLY A 48 -3.62 -1.95 16.84
N SER A 49 -4.89 -2.24 17.12
CA SER A 49 -5.54 -3.50 16.72
C SER A 49 -6.16 -3.44 15.32
N SER A 50 -6.38 -2.24 14.80
CA SER A 50 -7.01 -1.99 13.50
C SER A 50 -5.97 -1.65 12.44
N LYS A 51 -6.09 -2.28 11.26
CA LYS A 51 -5.22 -1.95 10.11
C LYS A 51 -5.44 -0.49 9.68
N MET A 52 -4.37 0.21 9.32
CA MET A 52 -4.50 1.55 8.75
C MET A 52 -5.38 1.51 7.49
N SER A 53 -6.36 2.42 7.40
CA SER A 53 -7.32 2.47 6.30
C SER A 53 -7.46 3.88 5.71
N LYS A 54 -7.40 3.96 4.37
CA LYS A 54 -7.69 5.19 3.63
C LYS A 54 -9.15 5.65 3.78
N SER A 55 -10.08 4.74 4.08
CA SER A 55 -11.51 5.05 4.21
C SER A 55 -11.95 5.38 5.64
N ASP A 56 -11.05 5.36 6.63
CA ASP A 56 -11.38 5.76 7.98
C ASP A 56 -11.83 7.23 8.02
N LEU A 57 -12.87 7.52 8.82
CA LEU A 57 -13.44 8.86 8.96
C LEU A 57 -12.44 9.84 9.59
N SER A 58 -11.58 9.36 10.49
CA SER A 58 -10.61 10.20 11.18
C SER A 58 -9.27 10.17 10.44
N ASP A 59 -8.85 11.31 9.93
CA ASP A 59 -7.58 11.44 9.22
C ASP A 59 -6.35 11.24 10.15
N PHE A 60 -6.53 11.36 11.47
CA PHE A 60 -5.50 11.09 12.48
C PHE A 60 -5.16 9.60 12.65
N THR A 61 -5.89 8.69 11.99
CA THR A 61 -5.61 7.25 12.02
C THR A 61 -4.51 6.81 11.06
N ARG A 62 -4.14 7.67 10.09
CA ARG A 62 -3.27 7.33 8.97
C ARG A 62 -2.31 8.45 8.60
N ILE A 63 -1.21 8.09 7.93
CA ILE A 63 -0.36 9.04 7.21
C ILE A 63 -0.67 8.90 5.71
N ASN A 64 -0.95 10.01 5.03
CA ASN A 64 -1.09 10.04 3.58
C ASN A 64 0.24 10.43 2.93
N LEU A 65 0.52 9.90 1.73
CA LEU A 65 1.75 10.24 0.99
C LEU A 65 1.81 11.71 0.51
N ASN A 66 0.68 12.41 0.57
CA ASN A 66 0.56 13.83 0.25
C ASN A 66 0.34 14.70 1.49
N ASP A 67 0.49 14.16 2.71
CA ASP A 67 0.44 14.99 3.92
C ASP A 67 1.64 15.94 3.95
N GLU A 68 1.42 17.18 4.36
CA GLU A 68 2.47 18.16 4.64
C GLU A 68 3.27 17.78 5.89
N ASP A 69 4.51 18.29 6.01
CA ASP A 69 5.44 17.93 7.09
C ASP A 69 4.86 18.22 8.49
N ASP A 70 4.20 19.36 8.64
CA ASP A 70 3.51 19.74 9.87
C ASP A 70 2.35 18.79 10.19
N VAL A 71 1.64 18.30 9.17
CA VAL A 71 0.52 17.35 9.34
C VAL A 71 1.05 16.00 9.80
N ILE A 72 2.12 15.49 9.19
CA ILE A 72 2.79 14.25 9.61
C ILE A 72 3.23 14.36 11.07
N SER A 73 3.92 15.45 11.41
CA SER A 73 4.38 15.74 12.78
C SER A 73 3.22 15.75 13.78
N GLN A 74 2.12 16.42 13.45
CA GLN A 74 0.94 16.47 14.32
C GLN A 74 0.27 15.11 14.49
N LYS A 75 0.16 14.32 13.42
CA LYS A 75 -0.43 12.99 13.46
C LYS A 75 0.39 12.02 14.32
N ILE A 76 1.70 12.01 14.15
CA ILE A 76 2.61 11.18 14.96
C ILE A 76 2.61 11.64 16.43
N LYS A 77 2.64 12.95 16.68
CA LYS A 77 2.51 13.49 18.04
C LYS A 77 1.22 13.04 18.72
N LYS A 78 0.11 13.00 17.97
CA LYS A 78 -1.21 12.54 18.46
C LYS A 78 -1.43 11.04 18.33
N ALA A 79 -0.46 10.26 17.85
CA ALA A 79 -0.60 8.81 17.83
C ALA A 79 -0.85 8.31 19.26
N LYS A 80 -1.79 7.39 19.42
CA LYS A 80 -2.10 6.78 20.71
C LYS A 80 -0.90 5.96 21.16
N THR A 81 -0.52 6.09 22.42
CA THR A 81 0.51 5.28 23.08
C THR A 81 0.11 5.10 24.53
N ASP A 82 0.62 4.06 25.16
CA ASP A 82 0.52 3.88 26.61
C ASP A 82 1.54 4.80 27.34
N PRO A 83 1.47 4.93 28.68
CA PRO A 83 2.34 5.84 29.43
C PRO A 83 3.73 5.27 29.74
N GLU A 84 3.97 3.98 29.48
CA GLU A 84 5.23 3.32 29.83
C GLU A 84 6.33 3.69 28.82
N PRO A 85 7.60 3.78 29.25
CA PRO A 85 8.73 3.91 28.32
C PRO A 85 8.84 2.70 27.38
N LEU A 86 9.61 2.84 26.32
CA LEU A 86 9.87 1.73 25.40
C LEU A 86 10.68 0.62 26.12
N PRO A 87 10.30 -0.65 25.94
CA PRO A 87 10.97 -1.76 26.59
C PRO A 87 12.32 -2.07 25.91
N ASP A 88 13.08 -3.01 26.48
CA ASP A 88 14.31 -3.56 25.92
C ASP A 88 14.09 -4.80 25.03
N THR A 89 12.90 -5.40 25.07
CA THR A 89 12.59 -6.69 24.45
C THR A 89 11.27 -6.66 23.66
N LEU A 90 11.20 -7.47 22.60
CA LEU A 90 10.01 -7.57 21.74
C LEU A 90 8.82 -8.21 22.47
N ASP A 91 9.05 -9.17 23.36
CA ASP A 91 7.99 -9.83 24.12
C ASP A 91 7.22 -8.84 25.00
N ALA A 92 7.90 -7.82 25.54
CA ALA A 92 7.27 -6.76 26.31
C ALA A 92 6.38 -5.82 25.46
N LEU A 93 6.45 -5.90 24.13
CA LEU A 93 5.54 -5.20 23.22
C LEU A 93 4.30 -6.02 22.83
N GLU A 94 4.21 -7.30 23.22
CA GLU A 94 3.11 -8.19 22.81
C GLU A 94 1.72 -7.62 23.14
N HIS A 95 1.60 -6.98 24.31
CA HIS A 95 0.35 -6.37 24.78
C HIS A 95 0.31 -4.84 24.60
N ARG A 96 1.25 -4.27 23.83
CA ARG A 96 1.37 -2.83 23.56
C ARG A 96 1.30 -2.57 22.04
N PRO A 97 0.15 -2.85 21.39
CA PRO A 97 0.06 -2.86 19.93
C PRO A 97 0.34 -1.49 19.32
N GLU A 98 -0.02 -0.39 20.01
CA GLU A 98 0.32 0.96 19.56
C GLU A 98 1.82 1.25 19.61
N ALA A 99 2.50 0.88 20.70
CA ALA A 99 3.95 1.03 20.83
C ALA A 99 4.68 0.22 19.75
N ARG A 100 4.27 -1.04 19.57
CA ARG A 100 4.80 -1.94 18.54
C ARG A 100 4.61 -1.38 17.14
N ASN A 101 3.44 -0.80 16.84
CA ASN A 101 3.18 -0.19 15.55
C ASN A 101 4.17 0.95 15.26
N LEU A 102 4.42 1.84 16.22
CA LEU A 102 5.35 2.95 16.03
C LEU A 102 6.81 2.47 15.89
N VAL A 103 7.22 1.46 16.67
CA VAL A 103 8.54 0.81 16.55
C VAL A 103 8.70 0.14 15.19
N GLY A 104 7.68 -0.59 14.74
CA GLY A 104 7.68 -1.25 13.42
C GLY A 104 7.73 -0.27 12.25
N ILE A 105 7.04 0.88 12.34
CA ILE A 105 7.16 1.95 11.34
C ILE A 105 8.57 2.51 11.33
N TYR A 106 9.14 2.82 12.51
CA TYR A 106 10.51 3.35 12.60
C TYR A 106 11.52 2.38 11.97
N ALA A 107 11.49 1.12 12.41
CA ALA A 107 12.32 0.03 11.91
C ALA A 107 12.27 -0.09 10.38
N ALA A 108 11.06 -0.04 9.79
CA ALA A 108 10.88 -0.12 8.35
C ALA A 108 11.45 1.08 7.59
N LEU A 109 11.46 2.28 8.19
CA LEU A 109 11.99 3.50 7.57
C LEU A 109 13.51 3.60 7.70
N THR A 110 14.08 3.02 8.76
CA THR A 110 15.52 3.07 9.03
C THR A 110 16.28 1.82 8.58
N ASP A 111 15.59 0.85 7.96
CA ASP A 111 16.13 -0.46 7.58
C ASP A 111 16.79 -1.20 8.76
N GLN A 112 16.15 -1.08 9.93
CA GLN A 112 16.53 -1.76 11.16
C GLN A 112 15.50 -2.83 11.51
N SER A 113 15.90 -3.78 12.33
CA SER A 113 14.97 -4.69 13.02
C SER A 113 14.28 -3.98 14.19
N GLU A 114 13.06 -4.42 14.55
CA GLU A 114 12.36 -3.91 15.75
C GLU A 114 13.23 -4.07 17.02
N ALA A 115 14.06 -5.12 17.09
CA ALA A 115 14.97 -5.35 18.22
C ALA A 115 16.10 -4.30 18.30
N GLU A 116 16.68 -3.89 17.17
CA GLU A 116 17.68 -2.82 17.14
C GLU A 116 17.09 -1.48 17.57
N VAL A 117 15.86 -1.18 17.13
CA VAL A 117 15.14 0.03 17.55
C VAL A 117 14.89 0.01 19.06
N LEU A 118 14.48 -1.13 19.62
CA LEU A 118 14.31 -1.26 21.07
C LEU A 118 15.63 -1.10 21.84
N LEU A 119 16.74 -1.59 21.31
CA LEU A 119 18.07 -1.36 21.93
C LEU A 119 18.45 0.12 21.92
N GLU A 120 18.12 0.85 20.86
CA GLU A 120 18.42 2.28 20.72
C GLU A 120 17.55 3.15 21.66
N PHE A 121 16.27 2.79 21.81
CA PHE A 121 15.30 3.61 22.54
C PHE A 121 14.82 3.00 23.87
N SER A 122 15.47 1.94 24.36
CA SER A 122 15.11 1.31 25.63
C SER A 122 15.13 2.32 26.78
N GLY A 123 14.07 2.33 27.58
CA GLY A 123 13.91 3.24 28.71
C GLY A 123 13.51 4.68 28.31
N GLU A 124 13.46 5.00 27.01
CA GLU A 124 13.02 6.30 26.54
C GLU A 124 11.49 6.40 26.47
N GLY A 125 10.98 7.60 26.78
CA GLY A 125 9.56 7.89 26.65
C GLY A 125 9.15 8.31 25.23
N PHE A 126 7.86 8.18 24.91
CA PHE A 126 7.32 8.59 23.60
C PHE A 126 7.48 10.08 23.27
N GLY A 127 7.73 10.92 24.27
CA GLY A 127 8.03 12.35 24.05
C GLY A 127 9.34 12.57 23.27
N LYS A 128 10.31 11.66 23.40
CA LYS A 128 11.58 11.67 22.64
C LYS A 128 11.47 10.85 21.36
N PHE A 129 10.79 9.70 21.42
CA PHE A 129 10.68 8.79 20.27
C PHE A 129 9.82 9.35 19.13
N LYS A 130 8.65 9.93 19.42
CA LYS A 130 7.71 10.40 18.39
C LYS A 130 8.26 11.51 17.48
N PRO A 131 9.00 12.52 17.99
CA PRO A 131 9.65 13.50 17.11
C PRO A 131 10.62 12.86 16.11
N LEU A 132 11.48 11.93 16.56
CA LEU A 132 12.42 11.25 15.68
C LEU A 132 11.72 10.39 14.62
N LEU A 133 10.65 9.69 14.99
CA LEU A 133 9.81 8.98 14.04
C LEU A 133 9.16 9.90 13.01
N ALA A 134 8.69 11.08 13.44
CA ALA A 134 8.12 12.07 12.53
C ALA A 134 9.19 12.56 11.52
N ASP A 135 10.41 12.83 11.98
CA ASP A 135 11.52 13.24 11.11
C ASP A 135 11.85 12.15 10.07
N CYS A 136 11.91 10.88 10.48
CA CYS A 136 12.12 9.75 9.55
C CYS A 136 11.01 9.66 8.49
N LEU A 137 9.75 9.82 8.90
CA LEU A 137 8.61 9.82 7.99
C LEU A 137 8.67 10.98 7.00
N ILE A 138 8.94 12.19 7.48
CA ILE A 138 9.06 13.40 6.66
C ILE A 138 10.18 13.23 5.62
N ASN A 139 11.38 12.82 6.07
CA ASN A 139 12.51 12.61 5.16
C ASN A 139 12.23 11.57 4.06
N THR A 140 11.34 10.61 4.34
CA THR A 140 10.94 9.57 3.37
C THR A 140 9.81 10.05 2.45
N ILE A 141 8.82 10.75 2.99
CA ILE A 141 7.58 11.10 2.28
C ILE A 141 7.73 12.39 1.48
N SER A 142 8.47 13.39 1.97
CA SER A 142 8.61 14.69 1.31
C SER A 142 9.10 14.58 -0.14
N PRO A 143 10.15 13.79 -0.47
CA PRO A 143 10.57 13.62 -1.86
C PRO A 143 9.49 13.01 -2.77
N ILE A 144 8.67 12.11 -2.22
CA ILE A 144 7.55 11.47 -2.95
C ILE A 144 6.45 12.51 -3.19
N ARG A 145 6.07 13.25 -2.14
CA ARG A 145 5.07 14.33 -2.22
C ARG A 145 5.49 15.40 -3.22
N ASP A 146 6.75 15.80 -3.21
CA ASP A 146 7.28 16.85 -4.09
C ASP A 146 7.22 16.42 -5.56
N GLU A 147 7.62 15.19 -5.88
CA GLU A 147 7.51 14.66 -7.24
C GLU A 147 6.04 14.49 -7.66
N MET A 148 5.16 14.04 -6.76
CA MET A 148 3.72 14.01 -7.02
C MET A 148 3.16 15.40 -7.35
N ASN A 149 3.50 16.40 -6.55
CA ASN A 149 3.04 17.78 -6.75
C ASN A 149 3.59 18.37 -8.06
N LYS A 150 4.84 18.08 -8.40
CA LYS A 150 5.44 18.47 -9.68
C LYS A 150 4.71 17.85 -10.87
N LEU A 151 4.42 16.56 -10.83
CA LEU A 151 3.67 15.86 -11.88
C LEU A 151 2.22 16.35 -11.99
N LEU A 152 1.58 16.69 -10.87
CA LEU A 152 0.22 17.26 -10.87
C LEU A 152 0.19 18.69 -11.42
N ALA A 153 1.27 19.46 -11.24
CA ALA A 153 1.40 20.81 -11.78
C ALA A 153 1.72 20.83 -13.29
N ASP A 154 2.46 19.83 -13.80
CA ASP A 154 2.75 19.68 -15.22
C ASP A 154 1.76 18.72 -15.89
N THR A 155 0.58 19.23 -16.19
CA THR A 155 -0.49 18.45 -16.82
C THR A 155 -0.10 17.96 -18.21
N SER A 156 0.78 18.66 -18.93
CA SER A 156 1.21 18.26 -20.28
C SER A 156 2.11 17.03 -20.23
N GLU A 157 3.04 16.99 -19.28
CA GLU A 157 3.87 15.80 -19.06
C GLU A 157 3.05 14.62 -18.52
N LEU A 158 2.10 14.88 -17.61
CA LEU A 158 1.20 13.83 -17.12
C LEU A 158 0.37 13.23 -18.26
N ASP A 159 -0.22 14.06 -19.12
CA ASP A 159 -0.97 13.60 -20.30
C ASP A 159 -0.07 12.80 -21.25
N ARG A 160 1.18 13.24 -21.47
CA ARG A 160 2.15 12.52 -22.29
C ARG A 160 2.41 11.11 -21.72
N ILE A 161 2.63 10.99 -20.41
CA ILE A 161 2.85 9.70 -19.74
C ILE A 161 1.62 8.80 -19.84
N LEU A 162 0.41 9.35 -19.63
CA LEU A 162 -0.84 8.61 -19.73
C LEU A 162 -1.12 8.12 -21.14
N ILE A 163 -0.85 8.94 -22.15
CA ILE A 163 -0.96 8.56 -23.57
C ILE A 163 0.01 7.43 -23.88
N GLU A 164 1.27 7.57 -23.48
CA GLU A 164 2.28 6.52 -23.68
C GLU A 164 1.88 5.19 -23.00
N GLY A 165 1.38 5.27 -21.77
CA GLY A 165 0.85 4.12 -21.04
C GLY A 165 -0.35 3.47 -21.73
N SER A 166 -1.28 4.28 -22.24
CA SER A 166 -2.46 3.76 -22.95
C SER A 166 -2.11 3.06 -24.26
N ILE A 167 -1.14 3.58 -25.02
CA ILE A 167 -0.63 2.94 -26.24
C ILE A 167 -0.02 1.58 -25.90
N LYS A 168 0.83 1.51 -24.85
CA LYS A 168 1.44 0.25 -24.41
C LYS A 168 0.39 -0.76 -23.95
N ALA A 169 -0.60 -0.33 -23.16
CA ALA A 169 -1.68 -1.19 -22.70
C ALA A 169 -2.53 -1.70 -23.87
N GLN A 170 -2.88 -0.83 -24.82
CA GLN A 170 -3.67 -1.18 -26.00
C GLN A 170 -2.94 -2.17 -26.91
N ALA A 171 -1.62 -2.00 -27.11
CA ALA A 171 -0.83 -2.95 -27.89
C ALA A 171 -0.88 -4.38 -27.33
N ILE A 172 -1.10 -4.54 -26.02
CA ILE A 172 -1.25 -5.84 -25.35
C ILE A 172 -2.71 -6.31 -25.38
N SER A 173 -3.66 -5.43 -25.08
CA SER A 173 -5.06 -5.81 -24.89
C SER A 173 -5.82 -6.00 -26.21
N GLU A 174 -5.54 -5.20 -27.25
CA GLU A 174 -6.29 -5.23 -28.52
C GLU A 174 -6.20 -6.59 -29.22
N PRO A 175 -5.01 -7.24 -29.33
CA PRO A 175 -4.94 -8.58 -29.90
C PRO A 175 -5.74 -9.62 -29.10
N ILE A 176 -5.73 -9.54 -27.77
CA ILE A 176 -6.47 -10.45 -26.89
C ILE A 176 -7.97 -10.26 -27.06
N VAL A 177 -8.44 -9.00 -27.10
CA VAL A 177 -9.86 -8.69 -27.33
C VAL A 177 -10.29 -9.15 -28.72
N SER A 178 -9.48 -8.92 -29.76
CA SER A 178 -9.79 -9.37 -31.12
C SER A 178 -9.87 -10.90 -31.20
N ALA A 179 -8.92 -11.62 -30.59
CA ALA A 179 -8.93 -13.08 -30.56
C ALA A 179 -10.16 -13.62 -29.79
N CYS A 180 -10.48 -13.04 -28.63
CA CYS A 180 -11.67 -13.37 -27.86
C CYS A 180 -12.95 -13.17 -28.70
N LYS A 181 -13.07 -12.04 -29.40
CA LYS A 181 -14.20 -11.76 -30.29
C LYS A 181 -14.30 -12.77 -31.43
N GLY A 182 -13.16 -13.19 -32.00
CA GLY A 182 -13.09 -14.23 -33.02
C GLY A 182 -13.58 -15.59 -32.52
N ILE A 183 -13.15 -16.01 -31.34
CA ILE A 183 -13.60 -17.25 -30.67
C ILE A 183 -15.12 -17.22 -30.44
N MET A 184 -15.66 -16.07 -30.04
CA MET A 184 -17.11 -15.86 -29.85
C MET A 184 -17.90 -15.80 -31.17
N GLY A 185 -17.23 -15.82 -32.33
CA GLY A 185 -17.87 -15.77 -33.64
C GLY A 185 -18.34 -14.38 -34.08
N PHE A 186 -17.84 -13.30 -33.46
CA PHE A 186 -18.16 -11.95 -33.93
C PHE A 186 -17.56 -11.67 -35.30
N VAL A 187 -18.36 -11.07 -36.16
CA VAL A 187 -17.92 -10.64 -37.50
C VAL A 187 -16.92 -9.50 -37.32
N HIS A 188 -15.74 -9.65 -37.88
CA HIS A 188 -14.75 -8.58 -37.89
C HIS A 188 -15.25 -7.50 -38.86
N SER A 189 -15.46 -6.28 -38.37
CA SER A 189 -15.73 -5.12 -39.22
C SER A 189 -14.47 -4.76 -40.02
N GLY A 190 -14.26 -5.45 -41.14
CA GLY A 190 -13.38 -5.04 -42.23
C GLY A 190 -11.97 -5.62 -42.25
N LYS A 191 -11.68 -6.41 -43.29
CA LYS A 191 -11.13 -5.81 -44.52
C LYS A 191 -12.17 -5.88 -45.61
#